data_AF-M0M6W1-F1
#
_entry.id   AF-M0M6W1-F1
#
_cell.length_a   1.000
_cell.length_b   1.000
_cell.length_c   1.000
_cell.angle_alpha   90.00
_cell.angle_beta   90.00
_cell.angle_gamma   90.00
#
_symmetry.space_group_name_H-M   'P 1'
#
loop_
_entity.id
_entity.type
_entity.pdbx_description
1 polymer ?
#
loop_
_entity_poly.entity_id
_entity_poly.type
_entity_poly.pdbx_seq_one_letter_code
_entity_poly.pdbx_strand_id
1 'polypeptide(L)' 'MPGAVRVENTSYGDDSGEHVYVVSVESGIPFDCTCPSWKYHNPEDGCKHMLAVENQPAVLMASSSDESPVLADGGERQ' A
#
# COMPACT_ATOMS: atom_id res chain seq x y z
N MET A 1 -11.68 -13.71 -7.99
CA MET A 1 -11.63 -14.26 -6.63
C MET A 1 -11.12 -13.15 -5.72
N PRO A 2 -11.82 -12.82 -4.63
CA PRO A 2 -11.31 -11.86 -3.67
C PRO A 2 -10.06 -12.43 -2.97
N GLY A 3 -9.02 -11.62 -2.87
CA GLY A 3 -7.79 -11.90 -2.14
C GLY A 3 -7.69 -11.04 -0.88
N ALA A 4 -6.72 -11.34 -0.02
CA ALA A 4 -6.46 -10.57 1.18
C ALA A 4 -4.95 -10.40 1.40
N VAL A 5 -4.53 -9.19 1.77
CA VAL A 5 -3.13 -8.86 2.08
C VAL A 5 -3.03 -8.47 3.55
N ARG A 6 -2.10 -9.12 4.26
CA ARG A 6 -1.79 -8.80 5.66
C ARG A 6 -0.68 -7.75 5.69
N VAL A 7 -0.99 -6.58 6.23
CA VAL A 7 -0.13 -5.40 6.28
C VAL A 7 0.29 -5.14 7.72
N GLU A 8 1.58 -5.01 7.97
CA GLU A 8 2.15 -4.67 9.27
C GLU A 8 2.70 -3.24 9.23
N ASN A 9 2.26 -2.40 10.16
CA ASN A 9 2.76 -1.03 10.23
C ASN A 9 4.02 -0.94 11.10
N THR A 10 5.17 -1.09 10.45
CA THR A 10 6.49 -1.08 11.08
C THR A 10 6.90 0.26 11.69
N SER A 11 6.16 1.35 11.43
CA SER A 11 6.41 2.65 12.07
C SER A 11 6.27 2.62 13.60
N TYR A 12 5.64 1.58 14.16
CA TYR A 12 5.47 1.38 15.60
C TYR A 12 6.64 0.65 16.28
N GLY A 13 7.71 0.31 15.56
CA GLY A 13 8.88 -0.33 16.15
C GLY A 13 8.55 -1.70 16.74
N ASP A 14 8.95 -1.96 17.99
CA ASP A 14 8.77 -3.25 18.67
C ASP A 14 7.29 -3.67 18.83
N ASP A 15 6.37 -2.70 18.82
CA ASP A 15 4.93 -2.94 18.93
C ASP A 15 4.27 -3.18 17.56
N SER A 16 5.03 -3.23 16.46
CA SER A 16 4.48 -3.37 15.10
C SER A 16 3.59 -4.60 14.93
N GLY A 17 3.87 -5.68 15.68
CA GLY A 17 3.07 -6.91 15.70
C GLY A 17 1.63 -6.72 16.16
N GLU A 18 1.33 -5.67 16.93
CA GLU A 18 -0.03 -5.28 17.34
C GLU A 18 -0.72 -4.42 16.28
N HIS A 19 0.04 -3.87 15.34
CA HIS A 19 -0.41 -2.99 14.27
C HIS A 19 -0.46 -3.73 12.93
N VAL A 20 -1.13 -4.88 12.94
CA VAL A 20 -1.35 -5.74 11.78
C VAL A 20 -2.79 -5.63 11.32
N TYR A 21 -2.98 -5.31 10.04
CA TYR A 21 -4.30 -5.14 9.43
C TYR A 21 -4.44 -5.99 8.18
N VAL A 22 -5.68 -6.34 7.82
CA VAL A 22 -5.98 -7.08 6.60
C VAL A 22 -6.65 -6.13 5.61
N VAL A 23 -6.14 -6.10 4.39
CA VAL A 23 -6.71 -5.38 3.26
C VAL A 23 -7.36 -6.40 2.32
N SER A 24 -8.66 -6.24 2.06
CA SER A 24 -9.39 -7.05 1.09
C SER A 24 -9.19 -6.48 -0.31
N VAL A 25 -8.90 -7.35 -1.27
CA VAL A 25 -8.56 -6.98 -2.65
C VAL A 25 -9.45 -7.74 -3.61
N GLU A 26 -10.06 -7.03 -4.56
CA GLU A 26 -10.83 -7.63 -5.64
C GLU A 26 -10.31 -7.11 -6.98
N SER A 27 -10.00 -8.02 -7.91
CA SER A 27 -9.47 -7.68 -9.23
C SER A 27 -8.21 -6.78 -9.18
N GLY A 28 -7.40 -6.93 -8.13
CA GLY A 28 -6.19 -6.11 -7.89
C GLY A 28 -6.46 -4.75 -7.22
N ILE A 29 -7.72 -4.41 -6.96
CA ILE A 29 -8.14 -3.14 -6.36
C ILE A 29 -8.46 -3.38 -4.87
N PRO A 30 -7.78 -2.71 -3.93
CA PRO A 30 -8.16 -2.78 -2.52
C PRO A 30 -9.49 -2.08 -2.28
N PHE A 31 -10.40 -2.70 -1.52
CA PHE A 31 -11.74 -2.14 -1.29
C PHE A 31 -12.20 -2.14 0.17
N ASP A 32 -11.48 -2.80 1.08
CA ASP A 32 -11.80 -2.81 2.51
C ASP A 32 -10.53 -3.01 3.35
N CYS A 33 -10.52 -2.47 4.58
CA CYS A 33 -9.41 -2.62 5.51
C CYS A 33 -9.88 -2.77 6.96
N THR A 34 -9.26 -3.68 7.72
CA THR A 34 -9.58 -3.89 9.15
C THR A 34 -9.00 -2.84 10.08
N CYS A 35 -8.30 -1.80 9.57
CA CYS A 35 -7.70 -0.80 10.43
C CYS A 35 -8.77 0.05 11.13
N PRO A 36 -8.55 0.46 12.40
CA PRO A 36 -9.54 1.24 13.14
C PRO A 36 -9.93 2.57 12.48
N SER A 37 -9.03 3.15 11.69
CA SER A 37 -9.26 4.41 10.97
C SER A 37 -10.20 4.24 9.78
N TRP A 38 -10.34 3.04 9.22
CA TRP A 38 -11.10 2.82 7.98
C TRP A 38 -12.54 3.34 8.04
N LYS A 39 -13.19 3.16 9.18
CA LYS A 39 -14.56 3.64 9.43
C LYS A 39 -14.75 5.16 9.33
N TYR A 40 -13.65 5.93 9.30
CA TYR A 40 -13.67 7.39 9.19
C TYR A 40 -13.25 7.89 7.81
N HIS A 41 -12.83 7.02 6.90
CA HIS A 41 -12.41 7.40 5.56
C HIS A 41 -13.54 7.26 4.55
N ASN A 42 -13.49 8.09 3.51
CA ASN A 42 -14.30 7.88 2.33
C ASN A 42 -13.76 6.65 1.57
N PRO A 43 -14.61 5.77 1.04
CA PRO A 43 -14.16 4.59 0.30
C PRO A 43 -13.25 4.90 -0.89
N GLU A 44 -13.41 6.09 -1.46
CA GLU A 44 -12.69 6.63 -2.61
C GLU A 44 -11.27 7.16 -2.28
N ASP A 45 -10.98 7.51 -1.03
CA ASP A 45 -9.65 7.98 -0.63
C ASP A 45 -8.73 6.83 -0.16
N GLY A 46 -9.32 5.74 0.34
CA GLY A 46 -8.59 4.64 0.94
C GLY A 46 -7.91 5.01 2.27
N CYS A 47 -7.54 4.00 3.07
CA CYS A 47 -6.62 4.22 4.18
C CYS A 47 -5.16 4.02 3.70
N LYS A 48 -4.18 4.48 4.48
CA LYS A 48 -2.75 4.32 4.14
C LYS A 48 -2.33 2.87 3.83
N HIS A 49 -3.02 1.88 4.40
CA HIS A 49 -2.72 0.47 4.15
C HIS A 49 -3.23 0.02 2.78
N MET A 50 -4.38 0.51 2.33
CA MET A 50 -4.90 0.25 0.99
C MET A 50 -4.00 0.88 -0.06
N LEU A 51 -3.60 2.14 0.15
CA LEU A 51 -2.64 2.83 -0.72
C LEU A 51 -1.30 2.09 -0.76
N ALA A 52 -0.82 1.56 0.36
CA ALA A 52 0.40 0.76 0.39
C ALA A 52 0.27 -0.52 -0.45
N VAL A 53 -0.86 -1.24 -0.36
CA VAL A 53 -1.11 -2.45 -1.15
C VAL A 53 -1.20 -2.13 -2.64
N GLU A 54 -1.89 -1.06 -3.01
CA GLU A 54 -2.03 -0.63 -4.39
C GLU A 54 -0.69 -0.23 -5.03
N ASN A 55 0.16 0.48 -4.28
CA ASN A 55 1.42 1.00 -4.79
C ASN A 55 2.60 0.04 -4.64
N GLN A 56 2.50 -1.02 -3.81
CA GLN A 56 3.62 -1.93 -3.53
C GLN A 56 4.31 -2.48 -4.79
N PRO A 57 3.60 -2.96 -5.84
CA PRO A 57 4.26 -3.45 -7.04
C PRO A 57 5.02 -2.34 -7.78
N ALA A 58 4.43 -1.14 -7.88
CA ALA A 58 5.06 0.00 -8.54
C ALA A 58 6.31 0.48 -7.80
N VAL A 59 6.24 0.57 -6.46
CA VAL A 59 7.37 0.97 -5.61
C VAL A 59 8.52 -0.04 -5.73
N LEU A 60 8.22 -1.34 -5.64
CA LEU A 60 9.25 -2.38 -5.74
C LEU A 60 9.90 -2.43 -7.14
N MET A 61 9.11 -2.27 -8.21
CA MET A 61 9.66 -2.17 -9.57
C MET A 61 10.55 -0.94 -9.73
N ALA A 62 10.12 0.23 -9.25
CA ALA A 62 10.91 1.45 -9.31
C ALA A 62 12.23 1.34 -8.53
N SER A 63 12.21 0.70 -7.36
CA SER A 63 13.41 0.51 -6.52
C SER A 63 14.36 -0.57 -7.03
N SER A 64 13.88 -1.58 -7.74
CA SER A 64 14.71 -2.69 -8.27
C SER A 64 15.30 -2.41 -9.65
N SER A 65 14.94 -1.28 -10.27
CA SER A 65 15.42 -0.89 -11.59
C SER A 65 16.80 -0.23 -11.44
N ASP A 66 17.86 -1.03 -11.28
CA ASP A 66 19.25 -0.55 -11.22
C ASP A 66 19.73 0.16 -12.51
N GLU A 67 18.97 0.14 -13.62
CA GLU A 67 19.44 0.61 -14.94
C GLU A 67 18.40 1.38 -15.78
N SER A 68 17.32 1.93 -15.21
CA SER A 68 16.45 2.85 -15.97
C SER A 68 15.60 3.72 -15.05
N PRO A 69 15.68 5.05 -15.11
CA PRO A 69 14.72 5.89 -14.42
C PRO A 69 13.34 5.60 -14.98
N VAL A 70 12.44 5.11 -14.13
CA VAL A 70 11.00 5.21 -14.39
C VAL A 70 10.70 6.70 -14.53
N LEU A 71 10.57 7.19 -15.76
CA LEU A 71 10.08 8.52 -16.02
C LEU A 71 8.62 8.57 -15.55
N ALA A 72 8.42 8.94 -14.29
CA ALA A 72 7.24 9.70 -13.93
C ALA A 72 7.29 11.02 -14.73
N ASP A 73 6.15 11.49 -15.18
CA ASP A 73 5.96 12.66 -16.06
C ASP A 73 6.44 14.02 -15.47
N GLY A 74 7.17 14.00 -14.34
CA GLY A 74 7.80 15.17 -13.72
C GLY A 74 9.24 14.95 -13.23
N GLY A 75 9.92 13.85 -13.58
CA GLY A 75 11.30 13.59 -13.14
C GLY A 75 12.35 14.14 -14.10
N GLU A 76 13.14 15.13 -13.66
CA GLU A 76 14.31 15.62 -14.41
C GLU A 76 15.59 14.89 -13.99
N ARG A 77 16.51 14.65 -14.94
CA ARG A 77 17.75 13.88 -14.69
C ARG A 77 18.70 14.68 -13.79
N GLN A 78 19.24 14.05 -12.75
CA GLN A 78 20.49 14.49 -12.10
C GLN A 78 21.66 13.66 -12.63
#